data_AF-A0A0G1NH56-F1
#
_entry.id   AF-A0A0G1NH56-F1
#
_cell.length_a   1.000
_cell.length_b   1.000
_cell.length_c   1.000
_cell.angle_alpha   90.00
_cell.angle_beta   90.00
_cell.angle_gamma   90.00
#
_symmetry.space_group_name_H-M   'P 1'
#
loop_
_entity.id
_entity.type
_entity.pdbx_description
1 polymer ?
#
loop_
_entity_poly.entity_id
_entity_poly.type
_entity_poly.pdbx_seq_one_letter_code
_entity_poly.pdbx_strand_id
1 'polypeptide(L)' 'MKTLKAEEVYMKEYRTFDEACADIKQFIEEVYNKKRLHSSIGYVPPNEFEVVFLNKNEA' A
#
# COMPACT_ATOMS: atom_id res chain seq x y z
N MET A 1 -18.26 2.38 6.99
CA MET A 1 -17.23 2.08 5.97
C MET A 1 -15.93 1.83 6.71
N LYS A 2 -15.58 0.56 6.97
CA LYS A 2 -14.29 0.23 7.59
C LYS A 2 -13.23 0.36 6.49
N THR A 3 -12.23 1.21 6.71
CA THR A 3 -11.11 1.32 5.77
C THR A 3 -10.32 0.02 5.84
N LEU A 4 -9.81 -0.50 4.72
CA LEU A 4 -9.08 -1.78 4.71
C LEU A 4 -7.81 -1.77 5.59
N LYS A 5 -7.31 -0.57 5.97
CA LYS A 5 -6.34 -0.42 7.08
C LYS A 5 -6.82 -1.10 8.36
N ALA A 6 -8.11 -1.07 8.65
CA ALA A 6 -8.70 -1.70 9.83
C ALA A 6 -8.88 -3.23 9.71
N GLU A 7 -8.78 -3.82 8.52
CA GLU A 7 -8.91 -5.29 8.36
C GLU A 7 -7.57 -5.99 8.15
N GLU A 8 -6.61 -5.34 7.46
CA GLU A 8 -5.28 -5.92 7.21
C GLU A 8 -4.22 -5.54 8.26
N VAL A 9 -4.29 -4.34 8.85
CA VAL A 9 -3.26 -3.85 9.81
C VAL A 9 -3.70 -4.04 11.28
N TYR A 10 -4.99 -4.31 11.52
CA TYR A 10 -5.63 -4.13 12.84
C TYR A 10 -5.90 -5.41 13.63
N MET A 11 -5.40 -6.57 13.21
CA MET A 11 -5.46 -7.80 14.01
C MET A 11 -4.16 -8.11 14.76
N LYS A 12 -3.24 -7.15 14.87
CA LYS A 12 -2.00 -7.31 15.62
C LYS A 12 -1.96 -6.37 16.81
N GLU A 13 -1.73 -6.94 17.98
CA GLU A 13 -1.30 -6.19 19.15
C GLU A 13 0.21 -5.97 19.06
N TYR A 14 0.64 -4.71 18.92
CA TYR A 14 2.05 -4.33 18.90
C TYR A 14 2.52 -4.07 20.33
N ARG A 15 3.66 -4.66 20.71
CA ARG A 15 4.23 -4.44 22.05
C ARG A 15 5.09 -3.18 22.07
N THR A 16 5.67 -2.81 20.94
CA THR A 16 6.53 -1.63 20.79
C THR A 16 6.16 -0.81 19.55
N PHE A 17 6.57 0.46 19.56
CA PHE A 17 6.41 1.34 18.41
C PHE A 17 7.23 0.86 17.21
N ASP A 18 8.44 0.34 17.45
CA ASP A 18 9.31 -0.19 16.40
C ASP A 18 8.69 -1.38 15.67
N GLU A 19 8.03 -2.30 16.40
CA GLU A 19 7.29 -3.41 15.80
C GLU A 19 6.15 -2.91 14.89
N ALA A 20 5.37 -1.94 15.36
CA ALA A 20 4.30 -1.34 14.57
C ALA A 20 4.85 -0.65 13.31
N CYS A 21 5.97 0.07 13.44
CA CYS A 21 6.59 0.77 12.32
C CYS A 21 7.11 -0.21 11.26
N ALA A 22 7.77 -1.29 11.69
CA ALA A 22 8.28 -2.33 10.79
C ALA A 22 7.14 -3.03 10.02
N ASP A 23 6.07 -3.42 10.72
CA ASP A 23 4.92 -4.08 10.10
C ASP A 23 4.16 -3.14 9.15
N ILE A 24 3.97 -1.88 9.53
CA ILE A 24 3.35 -0.87 8.66
C ILE A 24 4.20 -0.68 7.39
N LYS A 25 5.53 -0.60 7.54
CA LYS A 25 6.43 -0.47 6.39
C LYS A 25 6.30 -1.68 5.46
N GLN A 26 6.36 -2.88 6.01
CA GLN A 26 6.19 -4.11 5.23
C GLN A 26 4.83 -4.15 4.53
N PHE A 27 3.76 -3.76 5.21
CA PHE A 27 2.43 -3.70 4.62
C PHE A 27 2.37 -2.72 3.44
N ILE A 28 2.94 -1.53 3.59
CA ILE A 28 2.97 -0.52 2.52
C ILE A 28 3.72 -1.08 1.30
N GLU A 29 4.91 -1.65 1.51
CA GLU A 29 5.77 -2.12 0.42
C GLU A 29 5.23 -3.38 -0.27
N GLU A 30 4.76 -4.37 0.50
CA GLU A 30 4.44 -5.71 -0.02
C GLU A 30 2.97 -5.89 -0.39
N VAL A 31 2.08 -5.14 0.24
CA VAL A 31 0.63 -5.29 0.04
C VAL A 31 0.04 -4.05 -0.62
N TYR A 32 0.22 -2.87 -0.03
CA TYR A 32 -0.42 -1.67 -0.54
C TYR A 32 0.12 -1.30 -1.92
N ASN A 33 1.42 -1.03 -2.04
CA ASN A 33 2.04 -0.55 -3.27
C ASN A 33 2.01 -1.58 -4.40
N LYS A 34 2.10 -2.88 -4.08
CA LYS A 34 2.17 -3.97 -5.06
C LYS A 34 0.82 -4.57 -5.46
N LYS A 35 -0.18 -4.54 -4.58
CA LYS A 35 -1.43 -5.32 -4.78
C LYS A 35 -2.71 -4.50 -4.66
N ARG A 36 -2.67 -3.32 -4.04
CA ARG A 36 -3.89 -2.55 -3.77
C ARG A 36 -4.40 -1.88 -5.03
N LEU A 37 -5.58 -2.30 -5.50
CA LEU A 37 -6.22 -1.60 -6.61
C LEU A 37 -6.89 -0.31 -6.13
N HIS A 38 -6.67 0.77 -6.87
CA HIS A 38 -7.24 2.09 -6.58
C HIS A 38 -8.13 2.57 -7.72
N SER A 39 -9.40 2.82 -7.43
CA SER A 39 -10.38 3.25 -8.44
C SER A 39 -10.04 4.61 -9.05
N SER A 40 -9.42 5.52 -8.29
CA SER A 40 -9.00 6.84 -8.76
C SER A 40 -7.88 6.82 -9.80
N ILE A 41 -7.11 5.72 -9.88
CA ILE A 41 -6.02 5.54 -10.84
C ILE A 41 -6.31 4.42 -11.85
N GLY A 42 -7.59 4.09 -12.05
CA GLY A 42 -7.99 3.12 -13.07
C GLY A 42 -7.89 1.66 -12.63
N TYR A 43 -8.04 1.37 -11.33
CA TYR A 43 -8.02 0.02 -10.77
C TYR A 43 -6.70 -0.72 -10.98
N VAL A 44 -5.58 -0.03 -10.78
CA VAL A 44 -4.23 -0.63 -10.77
C VAL A 44 -3.53 -0.41 -9.43
N PRO A 45 -2.48 -1.20 -9.11
CA PRO A 45 -1.59 -0.93 -7.99
C PRO A 45 -0.82 0.39 -8.14
N PRO A 46 -0.48 1.08 -7.03
CA PRO A 46 0.31 2.30 -7.07
C PRO A 46 1.65 2.15 -7.81
N ASN A 47 2.38 1.05 -7.60
CA ASN A 47 3.66 0.82 -8.29
C ASN A 47 3.48 0.71 -9.80
N GLU A 48 2.44 0.02 -10.27
CA GLU A 48 2.18 -0.10 -11.71
C GLU A 48 1.78 1.25 -12.31
N PHE A 49 0.98 2.03 -11.58
CA PHE A 49 0.64 3.38 -11.99
C PHE A 49 1.88 4.27 -12.11
N GLU A 50 2.78 4.26 -11.13
CA GLU A 50 4.03 5.04 -11.18
C GLU A 50 4.91 4.63 -12.37
N VAL A 51 5.07 3.34 -12.64
CA VAL A 51 5.84 2.86 -13.81
C VAL A 51 5.23 3.37 -15.11
N VAL A 52 3.91 3.26 -15.28
CA VAL A 52 3.22 3.75 -16.48
C VAL A 52 3.33 5.28 -16.59
N PHE A 53 3.27 6.00 -15.48
CA PHE A 53 3.36 7.46 -15.46
C PHE A 53 4.78 7.96 -15.77
N LEU A 54 5.81 7.35 -15.18
CA LEU A 54 7.21 7.69 -15.44
C LEU A 54 7.57 7.44 -16.91
N ASN A 55 7.22 6.27 -17.46
CA ASN A 55 7.47 5.93 -18.86
C ASN A 55 6.76 6.88 -19.85
N LYS A 56 5.67 7.53 -19.45
CA LYS A 56 4.95 8.52 -20.27
C LYS A 56 5.55 9.92 -20.22
N ASN A 57 6.36 10.25 -19.21
CA ASN A 57 7.02 11.55 -19.09
C ASN A 57 8.42 11.56 -19.72
N GLU A 58 8.95 10.39 -20.07
CA GLU A 58 10.23 10.22 -20.77
C GLU A 58 10.10 10.15 -22.30
N ALA A 59 8.87 10.16 -22.83
CA ALA A 59 8.53 10.12 -24.26
C ALA A 59 7.92 11.45 -24.72
#